data_AF-A0A356E8A7-F1
#
_entry.id   AF-A0A356E8A7-F1
#
_cell.length_a   1.000
_cell.length_b   1.000
_cell.length_c   1.000
_cell.angle_alpha   90.00
_cell.angle_beta   90.00
_cell.angle_gamma   90.00
#
_symmetry.space_group_name_H-M   'P 1'
#
loop_
_entity.id
_entity.type
_entity.pdbx_description
1 polymer ?
#
loop_
_entity_poly.entity_id
_entity_poly.type
_entity_poly.pdbx_seq_one_letter_code
_entity_poly.pdbx_strand_id
1 'polypeptide(L)'
;MKTQIDPIWQERFIADKPREKDHRPPFRRDRGRILHSAAFRCLQAKTQIHAVGENDFYRTRLTHSLEVAQIGSSLISQLRFTDAFSCLSEQLEMEKAELQKLLKSLLPSNDLIETLCFAHDIGHPPFGHGGEMALNYMMRSHGGFEGNAQTFRLLTKLEPYTPNAG
;
A
#
# COMPACT_ATOMS: atom_id res chain seq x y z
N MET A 1 -4.64 -4.54 -25.11
CA MET A 1 -5.20 -5.83 -24.65
C MET A 1 -6.07 -5.53 -23.43
N LYS A 2 -7.39 -5.73 -23.49
CA LYS A 2 -8.22 -5.57 -22.29
C LYS A 2 -7.99 -6.82 -21.43
N THR A 3 -7.26 -6.69 -20.34
CA THR A 3 -7.06 -7.78 -19.39
C THR A 3 -8.43 -8.20 -18.87
N GLN A 4 -8.85 -9.43 -19.17
CA GLN A 4 -10.08 -9.98 -18.63
C GLN A 4 -9.83 -10.33 -17.17
N ILE A 5 -10.33 -9.51 -16.26
CA ILE A 5 -10.20 -9.71 -14.82
C ILE A 5 -11.26 -10.74 -14.39
N ASP A 6 -10.84 -11.80 -13.72
CA ASP A 6 -11.75 -12.82 -13.18
C ASP A 6 -12.82 -12.16 -12.29
N PRO A 7 -14.13 -12.47 -12.46
CA PRO A 7 -15.21 -11.91 -11.64
C PRO A 7 -14.99 -12.05 -10.13
N ILE A 8 -14.27 -13.08 -9.67
CA ILE A 8 -13.98 -13.27 -8.25
C ILE A 8 -13.21 -12.08 -7.65
N TRP A 9 -12.34 -11.43 -8.45
CA TRP A 9 -11.59 -10.24 -8.01
C TRP A 9 -12.46 -8.98 -7.98
N GLN A 10 -13.66 -9.02 -8.57
CA GLN A 10 -14.60 -7.91 -8.64
C GLN A 10 -15.80 -8.09 -7.71
N GLU A 11 -15.96 -9.25 -7.05
CA GLU A 11 -17.11 -9.54 -6.17
C GLU A 11 -17.31 -8.46 -5.09
N ARG A 12 -16.20 -7.88 -4.61
CA ARG A 12 -16.18 -6.85 -3.57
C ARG A 12 -15.99 -5.44 -4.11
N PHE A 13 -15.93 -5.28 -5.43
CA PHE A 13 -15.85 -3.98 -6.06
C PHE A 13 -17.18 -3.25 -5.89
N ILE A 14 -17.16 -2.15 -5.14
CA ILE A 14 -18.30 -1.24 -5.05
C ILE A 14 -18.03 -0.06 -5.99
N ALA A 15 -18.91 0.12 -6.96
CA ALA A 15 -18.84 1.28 -7.85
C ALA A 15 -18.93 2.56 -7.02
N ASP A 16 -17.91 3.42 -7.15
CA ASP A 16 -17.86 4.68 -6.42
C ASP A 16 -18.93 5.62 -6.97
N LYS A 17 -19.97 5.90 -6.17
CA LYS A 17 -21.04 6.82 -6.58
C LYS A 17 -20.42 8.20 -6.84
N PRO A 18 -20.68 8.84 -7.99
CA PRO A 18 -20.15 10.16 -8.27
C PRO A 18 -20.63 11.13 -7.19
N ARG A 19 -19.68 11.71 -6.45
CA ARG A 19 -19.94 12.77 -5.48
C ARG A 19 -20.04 14.10 -6.23
N GLU A 20 -20.98 14.94 -5.83
CA GLU A 20 -21.16 16.24 -6.45
C GLU A 20 -19.84 17.05 -6.33
N LYS A 21 -19.29 17.48 -7.48
CA LYS A 21 -18.06 18.30 -7.57
C LYS A 21 -16.75 17.64 -7.09
N ASP A 22 -16.66 16.32 -7.00
CA ASP A 22 -15.37 15.65 -6.73
C ASP A 22 -14.56 15.45 -8.02
N HIS A 23 -13.54 16.28 -8.23
CA HIS A 23 -12.66 16.24 -9.40
C HIS A 23 -11.43 15.32 -9.24
N ARG A 24 -11.30 14.62 -8.11
CA ARG A 24 -10.13 13.77 -7.84
C ARG A 24 -10.21 12.46 -8.62
N PRO A 25 -9.09 11.97 -9.20
CA PRO A 25 -9.05 10.65 -9.82
C PRO A 25 -9.27 9.54 -8.78
N PRO A 26 -9.70 8.32 -9.19
CA PRO A 26 -10.03 7.22 -8.28
C PRO A 26 -8.98 6.96 -7.19
N PHE A 27 -7.72 6.75 -7.57
CA PHE A 27 -6.64 6.46 -6.60
C PHE A 27 -6.33 7.62 -5.66
N ARG A 28 -6.59 8.87 -6.06
CA ARG A 28 -6.45 10.02 -5.15
C ARG A 28 -7.54 10.05 -4.09
N ARG A 29 -8.74 9.56 -4.42
CA ARG A 29 -9.82 9.39 -3.44
C ARG A 29 -9.47 8.29 -2.45
N ASP A 30 -8.94 7.17 -2.93
CA ASP A 30 -8.48 6.05 -2.08
C ASP A 30 -7.34 6.48 -1.16
N ARG A 31 -6.38 7.25 -1.68
CA ARG A 31 -5.33 7.89 -0.88
C ARG A 31 -5.92 8.69 0.29
N GLY A 32 -6.95 9.49 0.01
CA GLY A 32 -7.68 10.23 1.05
C GLY A 32 -8.38 9.31 2.05
N ARG A 33 -9.03 8.23 1.60
CA ARG A 33 -9.67 7.24 2.50
C ARG A 33 -8.67 6.63 3.46
N ILE A 34 -7.50 6.21 2.98
CA ILE A 34 -6.43 5.64 3.80
C ILE A 34 -5.90 6.66 4.81
N LEU A 35 -5.48 7.84 4.34
CA LEU A 35 -4.89 8.89 5.19
C LEU A 35 -5.84 9.33 6.32
N HIS A 36 -7.16 9.33 6.05
CA HIS A 36 -8.17 9.72 7.01
C HIS A 36 -8.83 8.54 7.74
N SER A 37 -8.35 7.30 7.55
CA SER A 37 -8.87 6.13 8.26
C SER A 37 -8.46 6.13 9.74
N ALA A 38 -9.23 5.43 10.57
CA ALA A 38 -8.85 5.21 11.96
C ALA A 38 -7.61 4.34 12.06
N ALA A 39 -7.53 3.26 11.25
CA ALA A 39 -6.42 2.34 11.29
C ALA A 39 -5.07 2.99 10.92
N PHE A 40 -5.04 3.94 9.97
CA PHE A 40 -3.83 4.70 9.65
C PHE A 40 -3.42 5.63 10.81
N ARG A 41 -4.37 6.32 11.46
CA ARG A 41 -4.07 7.14 12.65
C ARG A 41 -3.49 6.33 13.81
N CYS A 42 -3.95 5.09 14.00
CA CYS A 42 -3.42 4.20 15.05
C CYS A 42 -1.93 3.88 14.87
N LEU A 43 -1.35 4.05 13.68
CA LEU A 43 0.08 3.84 13.46
C LEU A 43 0.97 4.81 14.23
N GLN A 44 0.45 5.98 14.64
CA GLN A 44 1.19 6.93 15.47
C GLN A 44 1.57 6.33 16.84
N ALA A 45 0.75 5.42 17.36
CA ALA A 45 0.98 4.78 18.66
C ALA A 45 1.80 3.47 18.55
N LYS A 46 2.11 3.01 17.33
CA LYS A 46 2.88 1.78 17.12
C LYS A 46 4.35 2.11 16.90
N THR A 47 5.21 1.60 17.78
CA THR A 47 6.66 1.81 17.72
C THR A 47 7.31 1.02 16.59
N GLN A 48 8.42 1.55 16.08
CA GLN A 48 9.29 0.85 15.15
C GLN A 48 10.68 0.66 15.79
N ILE A 49 10.97 -0.59 16.18
CA ILE A 49 12.27 -1.11 16.63
C ILE A 49 12.80 -0.54 17.97
N HIS A 50 12.62 0.74 18.29
CA HIS A 50 13.07 1.34 19.55
C HIS A 50 11.90 1.69 20.48
N ALA A 51 12.10 1.52 21.78
CA ALA A 51 11.16 2.02 22.78
C ALA A 51 11.08 3.55 22.71
N VAL A 52 9.88 4.10 22.96
CA VAL A 52 9.71 5.55 23.08
C VAL A 52 10.53 6.01 24.28
N GLY A 53 11.54 6.86 24.04
CA GLY A 53 12.39 7.46 25.09
C GLY A 53 13.91 7.21 24.98
N GLU A 54 14.39 6.37 24.06
CA GLU A 54 15.82 5.99 24.00
C GLU A 54 16.68 6.73 22.95
N ASN A 55 16.09 7.50 22.03
CA ASN A 55 16.81 8.34 21.04
C ASN A 55 15.97 9.55 20.61
N ASP A 56 16.60 10.69 20.30
CA ASP A 56 15.92 11.97 19.96
C ASP A 56 14.95 11.89 18.75
N PHE A 57 15.03 10.85 17.93
CA PHE A 57 14.17 10.63 16.77
C PHE A 57 13.48 9.26 16.82
N TYR A 58 12.42 9.15 17.62
CA TYR A 58 11.57 7.95 17.64
C TYR A 58 10.81 7.84 16.32
N ARG A 59 11.02 6.74 15.58
CA ARG A 59 10.15 6.39 14.45
C ARG A 59 8.94 5.61 14.93
N THR A 60 7.77 6.08 14.52
CA THR A 60 6.52 5.33 14.60
C THR A 60 6.29 4.63 13.27
N ARG A 61 5.39 3.64 13.25
CA ARG A 61 4.95 3.04 11.99
C ARG A 61 4.29 4.06 11.05
N LEU A 62 3.70 5.13 11.62
CA LEU A 62 3.15 6.24 10.83
C LEU A 62 4.24 6.99 10.09
N THR A 63 5.27 7.47 10.80
CA THR A 63 6.37 8.23 10.17
C THR A 63 7.13 7.38 9.15
N HIS A 64 7.31 6.09 9.44
CA HIS A 64 7.89 5.16 8.48
C HIS A 64 7.03 5.00 7.22
N SER A 65 5.71 4.84 7.36
CA SER A 65 4.81 4.73 6.20
C SER A 65 4.82 5.99 5.33
N LEU A 66 5.01 7.17 5.94
CA LEU A 66 5.18 8.42 5.21
C LEU A 66 6.52 8.47 4.45
N GLU A 67 7.63 8.06 5.07
CA GLU A 67 8.94 7.94 4.42
C GLU A 67 8.89 6.94 3.25
N VAL A 68 8.29 5.77 3.46
CA VAL A 68 8.13 4.72 2.43
C VAL A 68 7.30 5.24 1.25
N ALA A 69 6.24 6.00 1.49
CA ALA A 69 5.44 6.60 0.41
C ALA A 69 6.24 7.62 -0.42
N GLN A 70 7.04 8.47 0.24
CA GLN A 70 7.92 9.41 -0.46
C GLN A 70 8.97 8.69 -1.31
N ILE A 71 9.58 7.62 -0.77
CA ILE A 71 10.54 6.78 -1.51
C ILE A 71 9.84 6.09 -2.68
N GLY A 72 8.65 5.53 -2.48
CA GLY A 72 7.85 4.88 -3.52
C GLY A 72 7.55 5.81 -4.70
N SER A 73 7.09 7.04 -4.41
CA SER A 73 6.91 8.08 -5.42
C SER A 73 8.21 8.43 -6.16
N SER A 74 9.34 8.48 -5.45
CA SER A 74 10.65 8.76 -6.04
C SER A 74 11.12 7.63 -6.97
N LEU A 75 10.91 6.37 -6.57
CA LEU A 75 11.21 5.19 -7.40
C LEU A 75 10.40 5.20 -8.69
N ILE A 76 9.10 5.48 -8.61
CA ILE A 76 8.24 5.59 -9.80
C ILE A 76 8.67 6.76 -10.70
N SER A 77 9.08 7.88 -10.11
CA SER A 77 9.65 9.00 -10.88
C SER A 77 10.92 8.58 -11.62
N GLN A 78 11.82 7.86 -10.96
CA GLN A 78 13.06 7.38 -11.56
C GLN A 78 12.81 6.38 -12.71
N LEU A 79 11.89 5.43 -12.53
CA LEU A 79 11.53 4.44 -13.54
C LEU A 79 10.86 5.03 -14.79
N ARG A 80 10.49 6.32 -14.76
CA ARG A 80 9.97 7.02 -15.94
C ARG A 80 11.06 7.48 -16.89
N PHE A 81 12.33 7.52 -16.48
CA PHE A 81 13.43 7.91 -17.36
C PHE A 81 13.96 6.71 -18.16
N THR A 82 14.39 6.95 -19.40
CA THR A 82 14.95 5.91 -20.27
C THR A 82 16.19 5.25 -19.67
N ASP A 83 16.99 6.03 -18.95
CA ASP A 83 18.26 5.56 -18.39
C ASP A 83 18.08 4.49 -17.31
N ALA A 84 16.90 4.44 -16.67
CA ALA A 84 16.54 3.40 -15.71
C ALA A 84 16.54 1.99 -16.33
N PHE A 85 16.42 1.89 -17.66
CA PHE A 85 16.36 0.63 -18.40
C PHE A 85 17.68 0.23 -19.05
N SER A 86 18.81 0.89 -18.72
CA SER A 86 20.10 0.63 -19.39
C SER A 86 20.55 -0.83 -19.28
N CYS A 87 20.54 -1.39 -18.06
CA CYS A 87 20.92 -2.79 -17.84
C CYS A 87 19.95 -3.77 -18.53
N LEU A 88 18.64 -3.50 -18.47
CA LEU A 88 17.63 -4.36 -19.09
C LEU A 88 17.69 -4.30 -20.63
N SER A 89 18.02 -3.13 -21.18
CA SER A 89 18.25 -2.91 -22.61
C SER A 89 19.42 -3.75 -23.14
N GLU A 90 20.53 -3.78 -22.40
CA GLU A 90 21.68 -4.64 -22.72
C GLU A 90 21.32 -6.12 -22.62
N GLN A 91 20.61 -6.52 -21.56
CA GLN A 91 20.26 -7.93 -21.34
C GLN A 91 19.27 -8.48 -22.37
N LEU A 92 18.32 -7.65 -22.85
CA LEU A 92 17.28 -8.07 -23.78
C LEU A 92 17.62 -7.76 -25.24
N GLU A 93 18.75 -7.10 -25.52
CA GLU A 93 19.11 -6.60 -26.85
C GLU A 93 18.01 -5.71 -27.46
N MET A 94 17.36 -4.90 -26.62
CA MET A 94 16.25 -4.02 -27.00
C MET A 94 16.60 -2.55 -26.74
N GLU A 95 16.14 -1.65 -27.60
CA GLU A 95 16.35 -0.21 -27.43
C GLU A 95 15.68 0.33 -26.16
N LYS A 96 16.40 1.19 -25.40
CA LYS A 96 15.91 1.75 -24.13
C LYS A 96 14.56 2.47 -24.29
N ALA A 97 14.39 3.20 -25.39
CA ALA A 97 13.15 3.92 -25.69
C ALA A 97 11.97 2.98 -25.94
N GLU A 98 12.23 1.82 -26.56
CA GLU A 98 11.21 0.80 -26.78
C GLU A 98 10.81 0.13 -25.47
N LEU A 99 11.78 -0.27 -24.64
CA LEU A 99 11.53 -0.82 -23.31
C LEU A 99 10.75 0.16 -22.43
N GLN A 100 11.15 1.44 -22.41
CA GLN A 100 10.44 2.46 -21.67
C GLN A 100 8.99 2.58 -22.14
N LYS A 101 8.73 2.57 -23.46
CA LYS A 101 7.37 2.65 -24.01
C LYS A 101 6.52 1.46 -23.56
N LEU A 102 7.08 0.26 -23.54
CA LEU A 102 6.39 -0.96 -23.10
C LEU A 102 6.09 -0.90 -21.59
N LEU A 103 7.10 -0.58 -20.77
CA LEU A 103 7.04 -0.70 -19.31
C LEU A 103 6.37 0.50 -18.63
N LYS A 104 6.41 1.70 -19.22
CA LYS A 104 5.78 2.91 -18.66
C LYS A 104 4.29 2.73 -18.40
N SER A 105 3.61 1.93 -19.22
CA SER A 105 2.18 1.62 -19.05
C SER A 105 1.88 0.75 -17.82
N LEU A 106 2.87 0.02 -17.32
CA LEU A 106 2.78 -0.81 -16.12
C LEU A 106 3.07 -0.04 -14.83
N LEU A 107 3.66 1.15 -14.94
CA LEU A 107 3.99 1.96 -13.77
C LEU A 107 2.71 2.52 -13.14
N PRO A 108 2.53 2.39 -11.81
CA PRO A 108 1.42 3.00 -11.11
C PRO A 108 1.49 4.54 -11.19
N SER A 109 0.35 5.19 -10.99
CA SER A 109 0.33 6.63 -10.72
C SER A 109 0.94 6.93 -9.34
N ASN A 110 1.39 8.16 -9.12
CA ASN A 110 1.89 8.58 -7.80
C ASN A 110 0.81 8.41 -6.72
N ASP A 111 -0.44 8.73 -7.03
CA ASP A 111 -1.55 8.51 -6.11
C ASP A 111 -1.71 7.02 -5.74
N LEU A 112 -1.51 6.09 -6.69
CA LEU A 112 -1.62 4.65 -6.42
C LEU A 112 -0.43 4.13 -5.59
N ILE A 113 0.81 4.43 -5.97
CA ILE A 113 2.00 3.95 -5.23
C ILE A 113 2.02 4.48 -3.80
N GLU A 114 1.71 5.77 -3.59
CA GLU A 114 1.64 6.34 -2.24
C GLU A 114 0.54 5.68 -1.42
N THR A 115 -0.62 5.42 -2.02
CA THR A 115 -1.74 4.75 -1.31
C THR A 115 -1.32 3.35 -0.84
N LEU A 116 -0.63 2.58 -1.69
CA LEU A 116 -0.12 1.26 -1.33
C LEU A 116 0.93 1.36 -0.22
N CYS A 117 1.84 2.33 -0.30
CA CYS A 117 2.84 2.59 0.73
C CYS A 117 2.22 3.06 2.05
N PHE A 118 1.14 3.85 2.06
CA PHE A 118 0.44 4.19 3.30
C PHE A 118 -0.27 2.99 3.91
N ALA A 119 -0.82 2.11 3.06
CA ALA A 119 -1.59 0.96 3.50
C ALA A 119 -0.75 -0.21 3.99
N HIS A 120 0.50 -0.35 3.53
CA HIS A 120 1.31 -1.56 3.74
C HIS A 120 1.38 -2.01 5.21
N ASP A 121 1.44 -1.05 6.13
CA ASP A 121 1.73 -1.31 7.53
C ASP A 121 0.52 -1.29 8.47
N ILE A 122 -0.68 -1.03 7.94
CA ILE A 122 -1.88 -0.78 8.74
C ILE A 122 -2.27 -1.99 9.60
N GLY A 123 -2.12 -3.20 9.05
CA GLY A 123 -2.47 -4.47 9.69
C GLY A 123 -1.51 -4.95 10.78
N HIS A 124 -0.35 -4.31 10.96
CA HIS A 124 0.62 -4.79 11.93
C HIS A 124 0.10 -4.71 13.37
N PRO A 125 0.32 -5.76 14.19
CA PRO A 125 -0.11 -5.75 15.58
C PRO A 125 0.80 -4.85 16.45
N PRO A 126 0.38 -4.53 17.69
CA PRO A 126 1.28 -4.00 18.70
C PRO A 126 2.52 -4.88 18.88
N PHE A 127 3.64 -4.30 19.31
CA PHE A 127 4.91 -5.02 19.55
C PHE A 127 5.56 -5.67 18.32
N GLY A 128 5.13 -5.29 17.10
CA GLY A 128 5.74 -5.73 15.84
C GLY A 128 5.80 -7.25 15.72
N HIS A 129 6.96 -7.79 15.31
CA HIS A 129 7.16 -9.22 15.09
C HIS A 129 6.83 -10.07 16.34
N GLY A 130 7.10 -9.56 17.55
CA GLY A 130 6.76 -10.28 18.78
C GLY A 130 5.24 -10.44 18.95
N GLY A 131 4.48 -9.38 18.65
CA GLY A 131 3.02 -9.44 18.65
C GLY A 131 2.47 -10.33 17.56
N GLU A 132 3.08 -10.31 16.37
CA GLU A 132 2.69 -11.16 15.25
C GLU A 132 2.94 -12.65 15.55
N MET A 133 4.10 -13.00 16.11
CA MET A 133 4.39 -14.37 16.53
C MET A 133 3.42 -14.85 17.62
N ALA A 134 3.13 -14.00 18.62
CA ALA A 134 2.19 -14.34 19.68
C ALA A 134 0.79 -14.57 19.13
N LEU A 135 0.29 -13.68 18.27
CA LEU A 135 -1.01 -13.83 17.64
C LEU A 135 -1.06 -15.06 16.73
N ASN A 136 -0.03 -15.30 15.93
CA ASN A 136 0.02 -16.46 15.04
C ASN A 136 -0.02 -17.77 15.85
N TYR A 137 0.72 -17.84 16.95
CA TYR A 137 0.70 -18.99 17.86
C TYR A 137 -0.69 -19.22 18.49
N MET A 138 -1.36 -18.15 18.92
CA MET A 138 -2.71 -18.23 19.49
C MET A 138 -3.77 -18.58 18.46
N MET A 139 -3.57 -18.15 17.21
CA MET A 139 -4.47 -18.39 16.07
C MET A 139 -4.13 -19.66 15.29
N ARG A 140 -3.22 -20.52 15.77
CA ARG A 140 -2.75 -21.72 15.04
C ARG A 140 -3.88 -22.66 14.61
N SER A 141 -4.93 -22.80 15.41
CA SER A 141 -6.10 -23.63 15.10
C SER A 141 -7.13 -22.94 14.18
N HIS A 142 -6.86 -21.70 13.77
CA HIS A 142 -7.73 -20.83 12.99
C HIS A 142 -7.05 -20.27 11.72
N GLY A 143 -5.94 -20.89 11.28
CA GLY A 143 -5.21 -20.48 10.07
C GLY A 143 -4.06 -19.48 10.31
N GLY A 144 -3.79 -19.10 11.55
CA GLY A 144 -2.68 -18.22 11.92
C GLY A 144 -3.01 -16.73 11.84
N PHE A 145 -1.98 -15.90 11.97
CA PHE A 145 -2.05 -14.45 11.87
C PHE A 145 -0.82 -13.94 11.11
N GLU A 146 -1.04 -13.01 10.18
CA GLU A 146 0.01 -12.34 9.43
C GLU A 146 -0.41 -10.88 9.15
N GLY A 147 0.53 -9.94 9.27
CA GLY A 147 0.26 -8.51 9.21
C GLY A 147 -0.35 -8.03 7.90
N ASN A 148 0.15 -8.50 6.75
CA ASN A 148 -0.38 -8.13 5.43
C ASN A 148 -1.78 -8.70 5.17
N ALA A 149 -2.05 -9.94 5.60
CA ALA A 149 -3.37 -10.53 5.57
C ALA A 149 -4.35 -9.72 6.43
N GLN A 150 -3.90 -9.24 7.59
CA GLN A 150 -4.68 -8.36 8.44
C GLN A 150 -4.89 -6.97 7.81
N THR A 151 -3.91 -6.41 7.08
CA THR A 151 -4.08 -5.19 6.27
C THR A 151 -5.21 -5.39 5.27
N PHE A 152 -5.18 -6.49 4.51
CA PHE A 152 -6.23 -6.80 3.54
C PHE A 152 -7.60 -6.95 4.21
N ARG A 153 -7.67 -7.62 5.36
CA ARG A 153 -8.92 -7.76 6.14
C ARG A 153 -9.45 -6.41 6.64
N LEU A 154 -8.57 -5.51 7.12
CA LEU A 154 -8.97 -4.17 7.58
C LEU A 154 -9.58 -3.38 6.43
N LEU A 155 -8.85 -3.26 5.32
CA LEU A 155 -9.23 -2.45 4.16
C LEU A 155 -10.53 -2.90 3.50
N THR A 156 -10.85 -4.19 3.59
CA THR A 156 -11.93 -4.76 2.81
C THR A 156 -13.14 -5.16 3.65
N LYS A 157 -13.00 -5.33 4.97
CA LYS A 157 -14.06 -5.88 5.83
C LYS A 157 -14.34 -5.08 7.10
N LEU A 158 -13.34 -4.46 7.72
CA LEU A 158 -13.47 -3.91 9.07
C LEU A 158 -13.59 -2.39 9.11
N GLU A 159 -13.05 -1.68 8.13
CA GLU A 159 -13.26 -0.23 8.05
C GLU A 159 -14.76 0.06 7.83
N PRO A 160 -15.31 1.13 8.44
CA PRO A 160 -16.75 1.32 8.54
C PRO A 160 -17.36 2.01 7.31
N TYR A 161 -16.60 2.22 6.23
CA TYR A 161 -17.03 3.12 5.15
C TYR A 161 -18.06 2.49 4.23
N THR A 162 -18.17 1.16 4.20
CA THR A 162 -19.30 0.49 3.54
C THR A 162 -19.94 -0.60 4.41
N PRO A 163 -21.29 -0.75 4.38
CA PRO A 163 -22.00 -1.72 5.22
C PRO A 163 -21.58 -3.18 5.03
N ASN A 164 -21.17 -3.54 3.81
CA ASN A 164 -20.93 -4.93 3.41
C ASN A 164 -19.51 -5.20 2.88
N ALA A 165 -18.66 -4.18 2.69
CA ALA A 165 -17.36 -4.36 2.06
C ALA A 165 -16.28 -3.35 2.50
N GLY A 166 -16.21 -2.97 3.78
CA GLY A 166 -15.13 -2.08 4.25
C GLY A 166 -15.22 -0.64 3.77
#